data_AF-A0A928BE42-F1
#
_entry.id   AF-A0A928BE42-F1
#
_cell.length_a   1.000
_cell.length_b   1.000
_cell.length_c   1.000
_cell.angle_alpha   90.00
_cell.angle_beta   90.00
_cell.angle_gamma   90.00
#
_symmetry.space_group_name_H-M   'P 1'
#
loop_
_entity.id
_entity.type
_entity.pdbx_description
1 polymer ?
#
loop_
_entity_poly.entity_id
_entity_poly.type
_entity_poly.pdbx_seq_one_letter_code
_entity_poly.pdbx_strand_id
1 'polypeptide(L)'
;MIPAGHTIEDIKTRERIIRDFYREWKEKNPSQRKFNLSLKEYINIRMVSIVETSEHAAKNYLSTLAVLQLDSILTGARKVSVKKPKPGNANQKPFERIMIMEYELTGIGKIKMTVGVRRRTLEKVQYCITAISSE
;
A
#
# COMPACT_ATOMS: atom_id res chain seq x y z
N MET A 1 -14.81 -15.60 1.78
CA MET A 1 -13.67 -16.22 1.06
C MET A 1 -13.14 -15.20 0.06
N ILE A 2 -11.82 -15.10 -0.13
CA ILE A 2 -11.22 -14.18 -1.12
C ILE A 2 -11.06 -14.93 -2.44
N PRO A 3 -11.61 -14.45 -3.56
CA PRO A 3 -11.55 -15.19 -4.82
C PRO A 3 -10.13 -15.19 -5.40
N ALA A 4 -9.67 -16.36 -5.85
CA ALA A 4 -8.36 -16.55 -6.45
C ALA A 4 -8.34 -16.34 -7.98
N GLY A 5 -9.51 -16.33 -8.63
CA GLY A 5 -9.64 -16.17 -10.07
C GLY A 5 -9.25 -14.79 -10.61
N HIS A 6 -9.40 -14.63 -11.93
CA HIS A 6 -9.00 -13.43 -12.68
C HIS A 6 -10.17 -12.78 -13.41
N THR A 7 -11.41 -13.18 -13.12
CA THR A 7 -12.59 -12.56 -13.73
C THR A 7 -12.77 -11.12 -13.24
N ILE A 8 -13.55 -10.33 -13.97
CA ILE A 8 -13.87 -8.95 -13.57
C ILE A 8 -14.59 -8.95 -12.22
N GLU A 9 -15.45 -9.94 -11.99
CA GLU A 9 -16.20 -10.17 -10.76
C GLU A 9 -15.27 -10.48 -9.58
N ASP A 10 -14.24 -11.31 -9.80
CA ASP A 10 -13.22 -11.61 -8.78
C ASP A 10 -12.45 -10.34 -8.40
N ILE A 11 -12.02 -9.56 -9.39
CA ILE A 11 -11.28 -8.32 -9.18
C ILE A 11 -12.14 -7.30 -8.42
N LYS A 12 -13.40 -7.08 -8.83
CA LYS A 12 -14.34 -6.19 -8.12
C LYS A 12 -14.58 -6.64 -6.68
N THR A 13 -14.68 -7.95 -6.46
CA THR A 13 -14.84 -8.51 -5.11
C THR A 13 -13.62 -8.25 -4.25
N ARG A 14 -12.39 -8.44 -4.78
CA ARG A 14 -11.14 -8.13 -4.07
C ARG A 14 -10.98 -6.63 -3.80
N GLU A 15 -11.37 -5.78 -4.74
CA GLU A 15 -11.35 -4.32 -4.57
C GLU A 15 -12.23 -3.89 -3.39
N ARG A 16 -13.45 -4.44 -3.30
CA ARG A 16 -14.36 -4.22 -2.18
C ARG A 16 -13.74 -4.70 -0.86
N ILE A 17 -13.22 -5.91 -0.82
CA ILE A 17 -12.55 -6.48 0.37
C ILE A 17 -11.42 -5.56 0.87
N ILE A 18 -10.58 -5.07 -0.04
CA ILE A 18 -9.48 -4.16 0.32
C ILE A 18 -10.03 -2.85 0.89
N ARG A 19 -11.06 -2.26 0.28
CA ARG A 19 -11.66 -1.00 0.74
C ARG A 19 -12.31 -1.13 2.10
N ASP A 20 -13.03 -2.22 2.33
CA ASP A 20 -13.69 -2.51 3.61
C ASP A 20 -12.64 -2.74 4.70
N PHE A 21 -11.59 -3.51 4.40
CA PHE A 21 -10.46 -3.70 5.31
C PHE A 21 -9.80 -2.38 5.73
N TYR A 22 -9.54 -1.47 4.79
CA TYR A 22 -8.97 -0.16 5.12
C TYR A 22 -9.92 0.69 5.97
N ARG A 23 -11.24 0.57 5.78
CA ARG A 23 -12.24 1.27 6.59
C ARG A 23 -12.19 0.79 8.04
N GLU A 24 -12.26 -0.52 8.25
CA GLU A 24 -12.14 -1.13 9.57
C GLU A 24 -10.80 -0.80 10.24
N TRP A 25 -9.71 -0.82 9.46
CA TRP A 25 -8.39 -0.47 9.99
C TRP A 25 -8.36 0.98 10.49
N LYS A 26 -8.98 1.93 9.78
CA LYS A 26 -9.05 3.33 10.21
C LYS A 26 -9.91 3.52 11.46
N GLU A 27 -11.00 2.79 11.59
CA GLU A 27 -11.82 2.79 12.81
C GLU A 27 -11.02 2.34 14.03
N LYS A 28 -10.19 1.29 13.86
CA LYS A 28 -9.28 0.79 14.89
C LYS A 28 -8.06 1.67 15.13
N ASN A 29 -7.72 2.56 14.19
CA ASN A 29 -6.54 3.43 14.24
C ASN A 29 -6.92 4.89 13.95
N PRO A 30 -7.51 5.62 14.93
CA PRO A 30 -8.05 6.97 14.70
C PRO A 30 -7.02 7.99 14.17
N SER A 31 -5.75 7.84 14.53
CA SER A 31 -4.67 8.71 14.02
C SER A 31 -4.29 8.43 12.56
N GLN A 32 -4.80 7.35 11.97
CA GLN A 32 -4.56 6.92 10.59
C GLN A 32 -3.09 6.92 10.18
N ARG A 33 -2.23 6.46 11.10
CA ARG A 33 -0.78 6.40 10.92
C ARG A 33 -0.20 5.23 11.70
N LYS A 34 0.90 4.68 11.21
CA LYS A 34 1.66 3.61 11.87
C LYS A 34 3.13 3.98 11.90
N PHE A 35 3.82 3.69 13.00
CA PHE A 35 5.25 3.92 13.10
C PHE A 35 6.01 2.82 12.35
N ASN A 36 6.89 3.20 11.43
CA ASN A 36 7.74 2.28 10.70
C ASN A 36 9.13 2.22 11.37
N LEU A 37 9.57 1.01 11.71
CA LEU A 37 10.82 0.80 12.45
C LEU A 37 12.07 1.18 11.64
N SER A 38 12.07 0.88 10.34
CA SER A 38 13.21 1.15 9.47
C SER A 38 13.40 2.64 9.19
N LEU A 39 12.31 3.39 9.07
CA LEU A 39 12.35 4.84 8.83
C LEU A 39 12.47 5.65 10.11
N LYS A 40 12.14 5.07 11.27
CA LYS A 40 11.97 5.78 12.55
C LYS A 40 10.95 6.92 12.47
N GLU A 41 9.94 6.76 11.62
CA GLU A 41 8.95 7.79 11.31
C GLU A 41 7.56 7.17 11.09
N TYR A 42 6.52 8.00 11.20
CA TYR A 42 5.15 7.58 10.92
C TYR A 42 4.84 7.57 9.42
N ILE A 43 4.17 6.51 8.97
CA ILE A 43 3.54 6.42 7.65
C ILE A 43 2.03 6.61 7.82
N ASN A 44 1.48 7.57 7.10
CA ASN A 44 0.08 7.94 7.14
C ASN A 44 -0.73 7.16 6.09
N ILE A 45 -1.96 6.79 6.44
CA ILE A 45 -2.95 6.26 5.51
C ILE A 45 -3.95 7.37 5.19
N ARG A 46 -4.21 7.60 3.90
CA ARG A 46 -5.11 8.64 3.39
C ARG A 46 -6.04 8.05 2.33
N MET A 47 -6.89 8.85 1.68
CA MET A 47 -7.79 8.31 0.65
C MET A 47 -7.01 7.75 -0.56
N VAL A 48 -5.94 8.45 -0.99
CA VAL A 48 -5.08 8.02 -2.10
C VAL A 48 -4.49 6.62 -1.87
N SER A 49 -4.15 6.29 -0.61
CA SER A 49 -3.70 4.97 -0.16
C SER A 49 -4.68 3.87 -0.56
N ILE A 50 -5.96 4.11 -0.29
CA ILE A 50 -7.02 3.12 -0.47
C ILE A 50 -7.32 2.94 -1.95
N VAL A 51 -7.49 4.05 -2.69
CA VAL A 51 -7.84 4.03 -4.12
C VAL A 51 -6.77 3.27 -4.91
N GLU A 52 -5.52 3.74 -4.84
CA GLU A 52 -4.39 3.15 -5.58
C GLU A 52 -4.14 1.69 -5.17
N THR A 53 -4.15 1.41 -3.87
CA THR A 53 -3.93 0.03 -3.41
C THR A 53 -5.08 -0.89 -3.86
N SER A 54 -6.33 -0.46 -3.76
CA SER A 54 -7.48 -1.28 -4.14
C SER A 54 -7.49 -1.60 -5.64
N GLU A 55 -7.19 -0.62 -6.49
CA GLU A 55 -7.17 -0.79 -7.96
C GLU A 55 -6.02 -1.67 -8.43
N HIS A 56 -4.85 -1.57 -7.78
CA HIS A 56 -3.67 -2.34 -8.18
C HIS A 56 -3.61 -3.73 -7.54
N ALA A 57 -3.83 -3.83 -6.23
CA ALA A 57 -3.69 -5.10 -5.51
C ALA A 57 -4.84 -6.07 -5.81
N ALA A 58 -6.04 -5.59 -6.14
CA ALA A 58 -7.17 -6.47 -6.49
C ALA A 58 -6.96 -7.27 -7.78
N LYS A 59 -6.01 -6.88 -8.64
CA LYS A 59 -5.70 -7.60 -9.89
C LYS A 59 -5.01 -8.94 -9.65
N ASN A 60 -4.39 -9.12 -8.47
CA ASN A 60 -3.62 -10.30 -8.15
C ASN A 60 -3.98 -10.81 -6.74
N TYR A 61 -4.23 -12.12 -6.64
CA TYR A 61 -4.65 -12.75 -5.38
C TYR A 61 -3.64 -12.54 -4.25
N LEU A 62 -2.34 -12.77 -4.51
CA LEU A 62 -1.27 -12.58 -3.51
C LEU A 62 -1.14 -11.12 -3.05
N SER A 63 -1.33 -10.17 -3.96
CA SER A 63 -1.34 -8.75 -3.61
C SER A 63 -2.52 -8.41 -2.69
N THR A 64 -3.69 -9.01 -2.94
CA THR A 64 -4.85 -8.86 -2.06
C THR A 64 -4.59 -9.44 -0.68
N LEU A 65 -4.01 -10.64 -0.58
CA LEU A 65 -3.61 -11.23 0.70
C LEU A 65 -2.58 -10.37 1.44
N ALA A 66 -1.61 -9.80 0.72
CA ALA A 66 -0.59 -8.94 1.30
C ALA A 66 -1.20 -7.70 1.96
N VAL A 67 -2.20 -7.07 1.32
CA VAL A 67 -2.87 -5.89 1.89
C VAL A 67 -3.57 -6.21 3.21
N LEU A 68 -4.06 -7.42 3.40
CA LEU A 68 -4.66 -7.84 4.68
C LEU A 68 -3.62 -7.96 5.82
N GLN A 69 -2.33 -7.91 5.50
CA GLN A 69 -1.21 -7.86 6.44
C GLN A 69 -0.63 -6.43 6.60
N LEU A 70 -1.47 -5.41 6.36
CA LEU A 70 -1.10 -3.99 6.33
C LEU A 70 -0.28 -3.53 7.53
N ASP A 71 -0.66 -3.91 8.75
CA ASP A 71 0.06 -3.49 9.97
C ASP A 71 1.51 -3.99 9.98
N SER A 72 1.73 -5.24 9.60
CA SER A 72 3.05 -5.85 9.51
C SER A 72 3.90 -5.15 8.47
N ILE A 73 3.33 -4.85 7.29
CA ILE A 73 4.01 -4.13 6.22
C ILE A 73 4.36 -2.71 6.65
N LEU A 74 3.41 -1.95 7.19
CA LEU A 74 3.65 -0.57 7.63
C LEU A 74 4.72 -0.49 8.71
N THR A 75 4.74 -1.45 9.63
CA THR A 75 5.70 -1.49 10.74
C THR A 75 7.09 -1.93 10.28
N GLY A 76 7.15 -2.99 9.46
CA GLY A 76 8.38 -3.73 9.18
C GLY A 76 9.04 -3.45 7.82
N ALA A 77 8.33 -2.83 6.87
CA ALA A 77 8.91 -2.58 5.55
C ALA A 77 10.17 -1.72 5.64
N ARG A 78 11.18 -2.06 4.83
CA ARG A 78 12.48 -1.40 4.79
C ARG A 78 12.60 -0.58 3.51
N LYS A 79 13.20 0.61 3.62
CA LYS A 79 13.45 1.46 2.46
C LYS A 79 14.49 0.81 1.53
N VAL A 80 14.15 0.68 0.26
CA VAL A 80 15.03 0.14 -0.79
C VAL A 80 15.52 1.23 -1.72
N SER A 81 14.64 2.13 -2.17
CA SER A 81 15.03 3.21 -3.09
C SER A 81 14.14 4.45 -2.96
N VAL A 82 14.59 5.55 -3.56
CA VAL A 82 13.83 6.79 -3.70
C VAL A 82 13.81 7.18 -5.17
N LYS A 83 12.65 7.58 -5.68
CA LYS A 83 12.42 7.97 -7.07
C LYS A 83 11.67 9.30 -7.13
N LYS A 84 11.80 10.01 -8.25
CA LYS A 84 10.93 11.15 -8.54
C LYS A 84 9.50 10.66 -8.83
N PRO A 85 8.47 11.45 -8.50
CA PRO A 85 7.11 11.22 -8.97
C PRO A 85 7.08 11.08 -10.50
N LYS A 86 6.22 10.21 -11.01
CA LYS A 86 6.05 10.04 -12.46
C LYS A 86 5.46 11.34 -13.07
N PRO A 87 6.08 11.90 -14.12
CA PRO A 87 5.50 13.04 -14.84
C PRO A 87 4.10 12.72 -15.35
N GLY A 88 3.16 13.67 -15.23
CA GLY A 88 1.78 13.51 -15.69
C GLY A 88 0.87 12.66 -14.80
N ASN A 89 1.38 11.97 -13.76
CA ASN A 89 0.52 11.22 -12.84
C ASN A 89 -0.14 12.15 -11.80
N ALA A 90 -1.45 12.37 -11.93
CA ALA A 90 -2.22 13.25 -11.06
C ALA A 90 -2.15 12.84 -9.57
N ASN A 91 -2.17 11.54 -9.28
CA ASN A 91 -2.13 11.02 -7.92
C ASN A 91 -0.75 11.17 -7.26
N GLN A 92 0.32 11.31 -8.05
CA GLN A 92 1.67 11.56 -7.54
C GLN A 92 2.08 13.03 -7.52
N LYS A 93 1.33 13.93 -8.17
CA LYS A 93 1.54 15.39 -8.18
C LYS A 93 1.78 16.00 -6.79
N PRO A 94 1.09 15.58 -5.71
CA PRO A 94 1.29 16.16 -4.38
C PRO A 94 2.61 15.75 -3.69
N PHE A 95 3.30 14.74 -4.22
CA PHE A 95 4.53 14.25 -3.65
C PHE A 95 5.75 14.97 -4.23
N GLU A 96 6.76 15.16 -3.41
CA GLU A 96 8.09 15.60 -3.82
C GLU A 96 8.92 14.41 -4.30
N ARG A 97 8.82 13.29 -3.58
CA ARG A 97 9.54 12.05 -3.85
C ARG A 97 8.71 10.84 -3.46
N ILE A 98 9.01 9.73 -4.10
CA ILE A 98 8.39 8.43 -3.89
C ILE A 98 9.46 7.49 -3.32
N MET A 99 9.21 6.92 -2.16
CA MET A 99 10.04 5.88 -1.58
C MET A 99 9.47 4.51 -1.93
N ILE A 100 10.35 3.61 -2.35
CA ILE A 100 10.03 2.20 -2.52
C ILE A 100 10.53 1.48 -1.27
N MET A 101 9.61 0.81 -0.60
CA MET A 101 9.87 0.01 0.58
C MET A 101 9.49 -1.43 0.30
N GLU A 102 10.21 -2.37 0.89
CA GLU A 102 9.96 -3.80 0.72
C GLU A 102 9.82 -4.51 2.06
N TYR A 103 8.97 -5.53 2.08
CA TYR A 103 8.75 -6.41 3.22
C TYR A 103 8.54 -7.83 2.71
N GLU A 104 9.01 -8.83 3.44
CA GLU A 104 8.84 -10.23 3.07
C GLU A 104 7.80 -10.87 3.99
N LEU A 105 6.76 -11.44 3.38
CA LEU A 105 5.69 -12.15 4.08
C LEU A 105 5.80 -13.65 3.80
N THR A 106 5.87 -14.45 4.87
CA THR A 106 5.83 -15.91 4.77
C THR A 106 4.56 -16.35 4.04
N GLY A 107 4.72 -17.18 2.99
CA GLY A 107 3.62 -17.68 2.18
C GLY A 107 3.10 -16.74 1.07
N ILE A 108 3.61 -15.51 0.98
CA ILE A 108 3.27 -14.56 -0.10
C ILE A 108 4.52 -14.14 -0.89
N GLY A 109 5.65 -13.97 -0.21
CA GLY A 109 6.91 -13.50 -0.79
C GLY A 109 7.15 -12.02 -0.57
N LYS A 110 7.93 -11.40 -1.47
CA LYS A 110 8.30 -9.99 -1.37
C LYS A 110 7.13 -9.08 -1.72
N ILE A 111 6.90 -8.10 -0.86
CA ILE A 111 5.87 -7.09 -0.99
C ILE A 111 6.54 -5.75 -1.23
N LYS A 112 6.03 -5.01 -2.19
CA LYS A 112 6.40 -3.63 -2.45
C LYS A 112 5.36 -2.70 -1.85
N MET A 113 5.79 -1.84 -0.93
CA MET A 113 5.03 -0.68 -0.47
C MET A 113 5.66 0.59 -1.04
N THR A 114 4.83 1.38 -1.73
CA THR A 114 5.22 2.69 -2.23
C THR A 114 4.75 3.74 -1.23
N VAL A 115 5.63 4.67 -0.84
CA VAL A 115 5.33 5.75 0.11
C VAL A 115 5.64 7.08 -0.54
N GLY A 116 4.65 7.95 -0.67
CA GLY A 116 4.83 9.32 -1.15
C GLY A 116 5.22 10.25 0.00
N VAL A 117 6.19 11.13 -0.24
CA VAL A 117 6.56 12.21 0.69
C VAL A 117 5.93 13.50 0.20
N ARG A 118 5.03 14.10 0.99
CA ARG A 118 4.32 15.33 0.63
C ARG A 118 5.29 16.52 0.52
N ARG A 119 5.15 17.33 -0.54
CA ARG A 119 6.06 18.46 -0.81
C ARG A 119 6.03 19.56 0.25
N ARG A 120 4.88 19.79 0.90
CA ARG A 120 4.72 20.88 1.88
C ARG A 120 4.97 20.43 3.32
N THR A 121 4.43 19.29 3.70
CA THR A 121 4.44 18.82 5.10
C THR A 121 5.53 17.80 5.38
N LEU A 122 6.20 17.28 4.34
CA LEU A 122 7.14 16.16 4.41
C LEU A 122 6.53 14.87 5.00
N GLU A 123 5.20 14.83 5.18
CA GLU A 123 4.49 13.65 5.65
C GLU A 123 4.67 12.50 4.67
N LYS A 124 4.91 11.34 5.25
CA LYS A 124 4.97 10.07 4.53
C LYS A 124 3.58 9.49 4.46
N VAL A 125 3.12 9.19 3.26
CA VAL A 125 1.78 8.66 2.98
C VAL A 125 1.94 7.36 2.22
N GLN A 126 1.35 6.28 2.71
CA GLN A 126 1.27 5.03 1.96
C GLN A 126 0.51 5.32 0.65
N TYR A 127 1.11 4.96 -0.48
CA TYR A 127 0.56 5.20 -1.81
C TYR A 127 -0.01 3.92 -2.40
N CYS A 128 0.77 2.85 -2.49
CA CYS A 128 0.32 1.58 -3.05
C CYS A 128 1.05 0.40 -2.38
N ILE A 129 0.38 -0.74 -2.22
CA ILE A 129 0.96 -2.02 -1.75
C ILE A 129 0.63 -3.09 -2.79
N THR A 130 1.64 -3.83 -3.24
CA THR A 130 1.47 -4.98 -4.15
C THR A 130 2.48 -6.06 -3.81
N ALA A 131 2.13 -7.33 -4.03
CA ALA A 131 3.12 -8.40 -4.09
C ALA A 131 4.01 -8.18 -5.32
N ILE A 132 5.32 -8.43 -5.17
CA ILE A 132 6.24 -8.52 -6.30
C ILE A 132 6.07 -9.96 -6.80
N SER A 133 5.37 -10.12 -7.93
CA SER A 133 5.38 -11.40 -8.63
C SER A 133 6.82 -11.66 -9.07
N SER A 134 7.44 -12.69 -8.52
CA SER A 134 8.51 -13.39 -9.24
C SER A 134 7.84 -13.94 -10.50
N GLU A 135 8.26 -13.45 -11.66
CA GLU A 135 8.01 -14.17 -12.93
C GLU A 135 8.61 -15.57 -12.85
#